data_AF-A0A0N0EAI1-F1
#
_entry.id   AF-A0A0N0EAI1-F1
#
_cell.length_a   1.000
_cell.length_b   1.000
_cell.length_c   1.000
_cell.angle_alpha   90.00
_cell.angle_beta   90.00
_cell.angle_gamma   90.00
#
_symmetry.space_group_name_H-M   'P 1'
#
loop_
_entity.id
_entity.type
_entity.pdbx_description
1 polymer ?
#
loop_
_entity_poly.entity_id
_entity_poly.type
_entity_poly.pdbx_seq_one_letter_code
_entity_poly.pdbx_strand_id
1 'polypeptide(L)'
;MKISEIYNLEKSQRELDFVDIDIEEDLPLFLDPYFLSLRVDPWSIDAHRTIQSFFHNVLDLYKAGRRIEAKQLFVNLSEPNETCFGVSDGKPRGRGVGTNEAVEIFDNITSSQAIEQGLVGHLEDMVVFVDNVGKDKISDLITNVIRKQLIEYTQTQCKLLGIPLTSDVPSGYFWNSTLRQWDNMLTEMLVIAGRKIILVPKSIVTYSYKYTPERYCQHFVLNFLQNEHIRINSSLVRRKKLKNGNEKVWVTKKDIAEEEKAFRKEYLREFTKQHPEIFENFRSLTKKEVQPLTHEQLESDDSFEINDYIDILISRLNKIPTGSKSAGEYHRHILGIMEFIFYPNLTRPIIEHEIHQGRKRIDISFDNSATTGFFYQLHATKDIPSQYIFVEVKNYSNEVTNPELDQISGRFSPNRGKFGILVCRKIDDMDKFIERCADTYHDQRGLVIPLVDEDFIYLLNEIKNGTTKPEESLLSERLRKIVMR
;
A
#
# COMPACT_ATOMS: atom_id res chain seq x y z
N MET A 1 -10.28 12.59 -17.43
CA MET A 1 -9.07 13.42 -17.26
C MET A 1 -8.43 13.10 -15.93
N LYS A 2 -7.13 12.82 -15.92
CA LYS A 2 -6.39 12.43 -14.72
C LYS A 2 -6.11 13.62 -13.80
N ILE A 3 -5.87 13.36 -12.51
CA ILE A 3 -5.58 14.41 -11.52
C ILE A 3 -4.28 15.14 -11.88
N SER A 4 -3.25 14.41 -12.29
CA SER A 4 -1.99 14.98 -12.75
C SER A 4 -2.16 15.97 -13.91
N GLU A 5 -3.06 15.67 -14.85
CA GLU A 5 -3.40 16.52 -16.00
C GLU A 5 -4.19 17.76 -15.56
N ILE A 6 -5.21 17.57 -14.70
CA ILE A 6 -6.07 18.66 -14.18
C ILE A 6 -5.25 19.76 -13.51
N TYR A 7 -4.24 19.38 -12.73
CA TYR A 7 -3.39 20.31 -12.00
C TYR A 7 -2.06 20.61 -12.66
N ASN A 8 -1.83 20.11 -13.89
CA ASN A 8 -0.58 20.27 -14.65
C ASN A 8 0.66 19.96 -13.79
N LEU A 9 0.67 18.79 -13.17
CA LEU A 9 1.75 18.37 -12.26
C LEU A 9 3.04 18.00 -13.01
N GLU A 10 2.98 17.80 -14.33
CA GLU A 10 4.10 17.38 -15.19
C GLU A 10 4.78 16.07 -14.73
N LYS A 11 4.00 15.22 -14.03
CA LYS A 11 4.37 13.93 -13.43
C LYS A 11 3.55 12.81 -14.04
N SER A 12 4.13 11.61 -14.15
CA SER A 12 3.41 10.37 -14.46
C SER A 12 3.02 9.62 -13.18
N GLN A 13 2.26 8.52 -13.31
CA GLN A 13 1.89 7.66 -12.18
C GLN A 13 3.12 7.10 -11.42
N ARG A 14 4.25 6.96 -12.11
CA ARG A 14 5.54 6.50 -11.53
C ARG A 14 6.08 7.46 -10.46
N GLU A 15 5.71 8.74 -10.60
CA GLU A 15 6.19 9.90 -9.85
C GLU A 15 5.20 10.40 -8.79
N LEU A 16 4.15 9.62 -8.52
CA LEU A 16 3.09 9.93 -7.57
C LEU A 16 2.94 8.79 -6.57
N ASP A 17 2.84 9.11 -5.28
CA ASP A 17 2.59 8.12 -4.21
C ASP A 17 1.14 7.59 -4.17
N PHE A 18 0.20 8.25 -4.86
CA PHE A 18 -1.20 7.85 -4.99
C PHE A 18 -1.53 7.37 -6.41
N VAL A 19 -2.67 6.67 -6.55
CA VAL A 19 -3.19 6.29 -7.87
C VAL A 19 -3.77 7.52 -8.58
N ASP A 20 -3.22 7.87 -9.75
CA ASP A 20 -3.63 8.97 -10.59
C ASP A 20 -4.91 8.62 -11.37
N ILE A 21 -6.03 8.72 -10.66
CA ILE A 21 -7.36 8.35 -11.14
C ILE A 21 -7.86 9.31 -12.24
N ASP A 22 -8.70 8.78 -13.13
CA ASP A 22 -9.57 9.60 -13.98
C ASP A 22 -10.85 9.94 -13.19
N ILE A 23 -11.19 11.23 -13.07
CA ILE A 23 -12.38 11.65 -12.32
C ILE A 23 -13.72 11.29 -13.01
N GLU A 24 -13.67 10.79 -14.25
CA GLU A 24 -14.82 10.42 -15.06
C GLU A 24 -14.93 8.91 -15.33
N GLU A 25 -13.96 8.09 -14.91
CA GLU A 25 -13.97 6.65 -15.15
C GLU A 25 -13.50 5.89 -13.90
N ASP A 26 -14.15 4.75 -13.60
CA ASP A 26 -13.70 3.90 -12.50
C ASP A 26 -12.50 3.04 -12.92
N LEU A 27 -11.54 2.93 -12.01
CA LEU A 27 -10.43 2.00 -12.13
C LEU A 27 -10.74 0.69 -11.38
N PRO A 28 -10.49 -0.50 -11.97
CA PRO A 28 -10.75 -1.81 -11.36
C PRO A 28 -9.70 -2.17 -10.29
N LEU A 29 -9.44 -1.24 -9.39
CA LEU A 29 -8.57 -1.35 -8.23
C LEU A 29 -9.42 -1.38 -6.96
N PHE A 30 -8.90 -2.02 -5.92
CA PHE A 30 -9.63 -2.25 -4.68
C PHE A 30 -8.70 -2.08 -3.48
N LEU A 31 -9.26 -1.61 -2.36
CA LEU A 31 -8.60 -1.67 -1.06
C LEU A 31 -8.81 -3.06 -0.46
N ASP A 32 -7.71 -3.81 -0.35
CA ASP A 32 -7.74 -5.16 0.22
C ASP A 32 -7.38 -5.11 1.72
N PRO A 33 -8.30 -5.48 2.64
CA PRO A 33 -8.03 -5.47 4.09
C PRO A 33 -6.91 -6.43 4.47
N TYR A 34 -6.84 -7.58 3.80
CA TYR A 34 -5.81 -8.56 4.04
C TYR A 34 -4.47 -7.97 3.65
N PHE A 35 -4.36 -7.36 2.47
CA PHE A 35 -3.13 -6.70 2.06
C PHE A 35 -2.72 -5.57 3.00
N LEU A 36 -3.66 -4.70 3.37
CA LEU A 36 -3.40 -3.61 4.31
C LEU A 36 -2.89 -4.12 5.66
N SER A 37 -3.41 -5.26 6.14
CA SER A 37 -2.96 -5.90 7.40
C SER A 37 -1.50 -6.36 7.38
N LEU A 38 -0.92 -6.56 6.19
CA LEU A 38 0.46 -7.01 6.02
C LEU A 38 1.46 -5.84 5.99
N ARG A 39 0.97 -4.62 5.85
CA ARG A 39 1.80 -3.41 5.78
C ARG A 39 2.34 -3.07 7.17
N VAL A 40 3.57 -2.56 7.18
CA VAL A 40 4.32 -2.25 8.41
C VAL A 40 4.53 -0.75 8.62
N ASP A 41 4.13 0.08 7.66
CA ASP A 41 4.24 1.52 7.76
C ASP A 41 3.23 2.12 8.76
N PRO A 42 3.56 3.27 9.38
CA PRO A 42 2.71 3.90 10.39
C PRO A 42 1.29 4.18 9.91
N TRP A 43 1.12 4.68 8.68
CA TRP A 43 -0.19 5.00 8.13
C TRP A 43 -1.06 3.75 7.99
N SER A 44 -0.52 2.67 7.41
CA SER A 44 -1.28 1.43 7.20
C SER A 44 -1.60 0.73 8.53
N ILE A 45 -0.70 0.80 9.52
CA ILE A 45 -0.95 0.27 10.87
C ILE A 45 -2.13 1.01 11.52
N ASP A 46 -2.19 2.33 11.40
CA ASP A 46 -3.31 3.12 11.95
C ASP A 46 -4.64 2.81 11.25
N ALA A 47 -4.62 2.76 9.92
CA ALA A 47 -5.78 2.39 9.11
C ALA A 47 -6.28 0.97 9.48
N HIS A 48 -5.38 -0.01 9.58
CA HIS A 48 -5.73 -1.38 9.96
C HIS A 48 -6.31 -1.46 11.39
N ARG A 49 -5.77 -0.71 12.35
CA ARG A 49 -6.35 -0.61 13.71
C ARG A 49 -7.77 -0.06 13.70
N THR A 50 -8.05 0.90 12.83
CA THR A 50 -9.41 1.46 12.68
C THR A 50 -10.38 0.42 12.11
N ILE A 51 -9.95 -0.35 11.11
CA ILE A 51 -10.71 -1.49 10.58
C ILE A 51 -10.98 -2.54 11.65
N GLN A 52 -9.96 -2.94 12.42
CA GLN A 52 -10.11 -3.89 13.51
C GLN A 52 -11.06 -3.37 14.59
N SER A 53 -10.97 -2.08 14.95
CA SER A 53 -11.88 -1.46 15.92
C SER A 53 -13.34 -1.55 15.46
N PHE A 54 -13.62 -1.24 14.20
CA PHE A 54 -14.96 -1.37 13.62
C PHE A 54 -15.43 -2.82 13.67
N PHE A 55 -14.61 -3.73 13.15
CA PHE A 55 -15.00 -5.14 13.02
C PHE A 55 -15.20 -5.82 14.37
N HIS A 56 -14.32 -5.58 15.34
CA HIS A 56 -14.51 -6.08 16.71
C HIS A 56 -15.78 -5.54 17.35
N ASN A 57 -16.13 -4.27 17.15
CA ASN A 57 -17.38 -3.72 17.68
C ASN A 57 -18.61 -4.40 17.07
N VAL A 58 -18.58 -4.71 15.77
CA VAL A 58 -19.63 -5.52 15.11
C VAL A 58 -19.72 -6.90 15.74
N LEU A 59 -18.60 -7.60 15.90
CA LEU A 59 -18.55 -8.94 16.50
C LEU A 59 -19.04 -8.95 17.96
N ASP A 60 -18.65 -7.95 18.76
CA ASP A 60 -19.04 -7.83 20.16
C ASP A 60 -20.55 -7.63 20.30
N LEU A 61 -21.13 -6.71 19.52
CA LEU A 61 -22.57 -6.49 19.48
C LEU A 61 -23.32 -7.75 19.03
N TYR A 62 -22.79 -8.45 18.03
CA TYR A 62 -23.38 -9.68 17.53
C TYR A 62 -23.40 -10.79 18.58
N LYS A 63 -22.26 -11.05 19.24
CA LYS A 63 -22.12 -12.05 20.31
C LYS A 63 -22.96 -11.71 21.54
N ALA A 64 -23.15 -10.43 21.84
CA ALA A 64 -24.03 -9.96 22.90
C ALA A 64 -25.54 -10.05 22.57
N GLY A 65 -25.91 -10.56 21.39
CA GLY A 65 -27.31 -10.64 20.95
C GLY A 65 -27.91 -9.30 20.50
N ARG A 66 -27.12 -8.22 20.46
CA ARG A 66 -27.53 -6.86 20.08
C ARG A 66 -27.51 -6.70 18.55
N ARG A 67 -28.20 -7.59 17.84
CA ARG A 67 -28.17 -7.69 16.36
C ARG A 67 -28.66 -6.43 15.66
N ILE A 68 -29.65 -5.73 16.23
CA ILE A 68 -30.19 -4.48 15.66
C ILE A 68 -29.12 -3.40 15.65
N GLU A 69 -28.35 -3.26 16.73
CA GLU A 69 -27.28 -2.27 16.84
C GLU A 69 -26.11 -2.61 15.94
N ALA A 70 -25.74 -3.90 15.85
CA ALA A 70 -24.74 -4.35 14.89
C ALA A 70 -25.16 -4.04 13.45
N LYS A 71 -26.45 -4.25 13.10
CA LYS A 71 -27.00 -3.89 11.79
C LYS A 71 -26.96 -2.38 11.52
N GLN A 72 -27.23 -1.56 12.53
CA GLN A 72 -27.16 -0.09 12.41
C GLN A 72 -25.76 0.41 12.04
N LEU A 73 -24.69 -0.31 12.43
CA LEU A 73 -23.32 0.05 12.03
C LEU A 73 -23.09 -0.06 10.53
N PHE A 74 -23.89 -0.85 9.80
CA PHE A 74 -23.77 -0.96 8.35
C PHE A 74 -24.59 0.11 7.62
N VAL A 75 -25.57 0.75 8.26
CA VAL A 75 -26.48 1.71 7.60
C VAL A 75 -25.76 2.94 7.03
N ASN A 76 -24.65 3.35 7.65
CA ASN A 76 -23.86 4.51 7.20
C ASN A 76 -22.82 4.16 6.13
N LEU A 77 -22.80 2.92 5.65
CA LEU A 77 -21.93 2.51 4.55
C LEU A 77 -22.58 2.89 3.23
N SER A 78 -21.86 3.68 2.44
CA SER A 78 -22.24 4.06 1.09
C SER A 78 -21.11 3.77 0.12
N GLU A 79 -21.40 3.40 -1.13
CA GLU A 79 -20.36 3.23 -2.15
C GLU A 79 -19.54 4.53 -2.29
N PRO A 80 -18.24 4.46 -2.01
CA PRO A 80 -17.35 5.62 -1.95
C PRO A 80 -16.96 6.06 -3.36
N ASN A 81 -17.88 6.76 -4.03
CA ASN A 81 -17.63 7.35 -5.35
C ASN A 81 -16.48 8.38 -5.40
N GLU A 82 -15.92 8.75 -4.23
CA GLU A 82 -14.87 9.76 -4.09
C GLU A 82 -13.47 9.21 -4.47
N THR A 83 -13.28 7.89 -4.52
CA THR A 83 -12.00 7.27 -4.88
C THR A 83 -11.93 6.84 -6.35
N CYS A 84 -13.05 6.86 -7.09
CA CYS A 84 -13.14 6.36 -8.48
C CYS A 84 -12.59 4.93 -8.66
N PHE A 85 -12.81 4.09 -7.65
CA PHE A 85 -12.39 2.69 -7.64
C PHE A 85 -13.63 1.81 -7.73
N GLY A 86 -13.61 0.82 -8.61
CA GLY A 86 -14.75 -0.04 -8.85
C GLY A 86 -14.78 -0.60 -10.26
N VAL A 87 -15.89 -1.22 -10.62
CA VAL A 87 -16.11 -1.76 -11.97
C VAL A 87 -17.49 -1.26 -12.42
N SER A 88 -17.54 -0.03 -12.94
CA SER A 88 -18.77 0.54 -13.50
C SER A 88 -18.59 0.86 -14.99
N ASP A 89 -19.63 0.60 -15.79
CA ASP A 89 -19.69 1.02 -17.20
C ASP A 89 -20.16 2.49 -17.26
N GLY A 90 -19.22 3.44 -17.28
CA GLY A 90 -19.47 4.88 -17.52
C GLY A 90 -19.02 5.79 -16.38
N LYS A 91 -19.46 7.07 -16.40
CA LYS A 91 -19.14 8.02 -15.31
C LYS A 91 -19.54 7.44 -13.96
N PRO A 92 -18.75 7.63 -12.87
CA PRO A 92 -19.13 7.27 -11.51
C PRO A 92 -20.45 7.96 -11.18
N ARG A 93 -21.54 7.26 -11.44
CA ARG A 93 -22.88 7.73 -11.18
C ARG A 93 -23.15 7.20 -9.82
N GLY A 94 -22.94 8.06 -8.83
CA GLY A 94 -23.47 7.90 -7.48
C GLY A 94 -25.00 7.78 -7.54
N ARG A 95 -25.50 6.63 -7.98
CA ARG A 95 -26.70 6.05 -7.43
C ARG A 95 -26.25 5.62 -6.06
N GLY A 96 -26.33 6.55 -5.10
CA GLY A 96 -25.96 6.26 -3.73
C GLY A 96 -26.51 4.89 -3.37
N VAL A 97 -25.63 4.03 -2.86
CA VAL A 97 -26.00 2.68 -2.41
C VAL A 97 -27.33 2.80 -1.71
N GLY A 98 -28.36 2.22 -2.32
CA GLY A 98 -29.64 2.15 -1.66
C GLY A 98 -29.34 1.53 -0.30
N THR A 99 -29.93 2.05 0.76
CA THR A 99 -29.94 1.52 2.14
C THR A 99 -30.08 -0.02 2.24
N ASN A 100 -30.41 -0.69 1.14
CA ASN A 100 -30.49 -2.11 0.93
C ASN A 100 -29.15 -2.86 0.87
N GLU A 101 -28.06 -2.38 0.25
CA GLU A 101 -26.85 -3.25 0.07
C GLU A 101 -26.04 -3.42 1.35
N ALA A 102 -25.90 -2.38 2.16
CA ALA A 102 -25.19 -2.50 3.43
C ALA A 102 -25.97 -3.36 4.45
N VAL A 103 -27.31 -3.26 4.40
CA VAL A 103 -28.21 -4.17 5.09
C VAL A 103 -28.05 -5.60 4.55
N GLU A 104 -27.89 -5.77 3.24
CA GLU A 104 -27.64 -7.06 2.61
C GLU A 104 -26.34 -7.69 3.10
N ILE A 105 -25.24 -6.91 3.22
CA ILE A 105 -23.97 -7.40 3.78
C ILE A 105 -24.21 -7.97 5.18
N PHE A 106 -24.88 -7.21 6.06
CA PHE A 106 -25.17 -7.68 7.41
C PHE A 106 -26.07 -8.91 7.41
N ASP A 107 -27.14 -8.91 6.62
CA ASP A 107 -28.08 -10.03 6.55
C ASP A 107 -27.40 -11.29 6.01
N ASN A 108 -26.50 -11.16 5.02
CA ASN A 108 -25.67 -12.26 4.51
C ASN A 108 -24.71 -12.80 5.57
N ILE A 109 -24.06 -11.93 6.34
CA ILE A 109 -23.21 -12.32 7.48
C ILE A 109 -24.04 -13.18 8.44
N THR A 110 -25.21 -12.69 8.87
CA THR A 110 -26.06 -13.42 9.83
C THR A 110 -26.60 -14.74 9.28
N SER A 111 -26.90 -14.79 7.98
CA SER A 111 -27.43 -15.98 7.31
C SER A 111 -26.37 -17.06 7.11
N SER A 112 -25.10 -16.66 6.93
CA SER A 112 -23.99 -17.59 6.70
C SER A 112 -23.61 -18.43 7.94
N GLN A 113 -24.00 -17.98 9.13
CA GLN A 113 -23.53 -18.49 10.44
C GLN A 113 -22.01 -18.50 10.62
N ALA A 114 -21.24 -17.86 9.71
CA ALA A 114 -19.79 -17.95 9.69
C ALA A 114 -19.16 -17.30 10.94
N ILE A 115 -19.82 -16.29 11.52
CA ILE A 115 -19.42 -15.69 12.80
C ILE A 115 -19.68 -16.65 13.97
N GLU A 116 -20.87 -17.25 14.05
CA GLU A 116 -21.19 -18.21 15.13
C GLU A 116 -20.27 -19.44 15.10
N GLN A 117 -19.86 -19.86 13.91
CA GLN A 117 -18.93 -20.98 13.72
C GLN A 117 -17.48 -20.62 14.04
N GLY A 118 -17.17 -19.34 14.32
CA GLY A 118 -15.82 -18.87 14.62
C GLY A 118 -14.88 -18.87 13.40
N LEU A 119 -15.42 -18.98 12.19
CA LEU A 119 -14.63 -19.02 10.95
C LEU A 119 -14.18 -17.62 10.48
N VAL A 120 -14.92 -16.58 10.86
CA VAL A 120 -14.61 -15.20 10.51
C VAL A 120 -13.93 -14.53 11.70
N GLY A 121 -12.59 -14.54 11.69
CA GLY A 121 -11.76 -13.88 12.70
C GLY A 121 -11.40 -12.46 12.30
N HIS A 122 -11.30 -12.21 11.00
CA HIS A 122 -10.95 -10.92 10.42
C HIS A 122 -11.93 -10.52 9.31
N LEU A 123 -11.89 -9.26 8.91
CA LEU A 123 -12.84 -8.72 7.94
C LEU A 123 -12.69 -9.38 6.56
N GLU A 124 -11.45 -9.64 6.14
CA GLU A 124 -11.11 -10.32 4.88
C GLU A 124 -11.74 -11.72 4.75
N ASP A 125 -11.95 -12.43 5.87
CA ASP A 125 -12.50 -13.79 5.88
C ASP A 125 -13.94 -13.82 5.36
N MET A 126 -14.64 -12.67 5.42
CA MET A 126 -15.98 -12.53 4.87
C MET A 126 -16.01 -12.76 3.36
N VAL A 127 -14.95 -12.37 2.63
CA VAL A 127 -14.84 -12.63 1.18
C VAL A 127 -14.88 -14.13 0.89
N VAL A 128 -14.31 -14.96 1.78
CA VAL A 128 -14.25 -16.42 1.59
C VAL A 128 -15.53 -17.10 2.07
N PHE A 129 -16.08 -16.68 3.21
CA PHE A 129 -17.11 -17.46 3.91
C PHE A 129 -18.52 -16.88 3.88
N VAL A 130 -18.72 -15.61 3.54
CA VAL A 130 -20.04 -14.98 3.57
C VAL A 130 -20.60 -14.86 2.15
N ASP A 131 -21.78 -15.45 1.92
CA ASP A 131 -22.45 -15.42 0.62
C ASP A 131 -22.76 -13.98 0.17
N ASN A 132 -22.67 -13.70 -1.13
CA ASN A 132 -22.90 -12.37 -1.72
C ASN A 132 -22.07 -11.21 -1.13
N VAL A 133 -20.96 -11.52 -0.46
CA VAL A 133 -19.93 -10.57 -0.05
C VAL A 133 -18.68 -10.82 -0.91
N GLY A 134 -18.41 -9.88 -1.81
CA GLY A 134 -17.27 -9.86 -2.71
C GLY A 134 -16.21 -8.82 -2.31
N LYS A 135 -15.15 -8.73 -3.11
CA LYS A 135 -14.05 -7.78 -2.91
C LYS A 135 -14.48 -6.31 -3.05
N ASP A 136 -15.47 -6.05 -3.89
CA ASP A 136 -16.12 -4.76 -4.11
C ASP A 136 -16.73 -4.24 -2.80
N LYS A 137 -17.66 -5.01 -2.23
CA LYS A 137 -18.36 -4.67 -0.98
C LYS A 137 -17.40 -4.49 0.19
N ILE A 138 -16.33 -5.28 0.24
CA ILE A 138 -15.30 -5.18 1.28
C ILE A 138 -14.40 -3.95 1.08
N SER A 139 -13.99 -3.66 -0.16
CA SER A 139 -13.24 -2.45 -0.49
C SER A 139 -14.03 -1.19 -0.14
N ASP A 140 -15.33 -1.16 -0.47
CA ASP A 140 -16.22 -0.05 -0.13
C ASP A 140 -16.38 0.13 1.37
N LEU A 141 -16.61 -0.97 2.09
CA LEU A 141 -16.69 -0.99 3.54
C LEU A 141 -15.44 -0.36 4.16
N ILE A 142 -14.26 -0.83 3.76
CA ILE A 142 -13.00 -0.34 4.32
C ILE A 142 -12.81 1.13 4.00
N THR A 143 -13.05 1.54 2.76
CA THR A 143 -12.92 2.94 2.35
C THR A 143 -13.77 3.87 3.21
N ASN A 144 -14.99 3.47 3.58
CA ASN A 144 -15.81 4.23 4.53
C ASN A 144 -15.22 4.22 5.94
N VAL A 145 -14.78 3.06 6.42
CA VAL A 145 -14.23 2.90 7.77
C VAL A 145 -12.97 3.75 7.96
N ILE A 146 -12.02 3.72 7.01
CA ILE A 146 -10.75 4.45 7.06
C ILE A 146 -10.81 5.81 6.35
N ARG A 147 -12.00 6.32 6.05
CA ARG A 147 -12.20 7.56 5.29
C ARG A 147 -11.41 8.74 5.87
N LYS A 148 -11.34 8.85 7.20
CA LYS A 148 -10.58 9.90 7.87
C LYS A 148 -9.09 9.82 7.52
N GLN A 149 -8.47 8.64 7.60
CA GLN A 149 -7.07 8.44 7.25
C GLN A 149 -6.79 8.75 5.78
N LEU A 150 -7.71 8.42 4.88
CA LEU A 150 -7.60 8.74 3.45
C LEU A 150 -7.76 10.24 3.18
N ILE A 151 -8.63 10.94 3.91
CA ILE A 151 -8.74 12.40 3.85
C ILE A 151 -7.44 13.06 4.31
N GLU A 152 -6.90 12.65 5.45
CA GLU A 152 -5.64 13.19 5.98
C GLU A 152 -4.46 12.91 5.03
N TYR A 153 -4.44 11.72 4.41
CA TYR A 153 -3.49 11.39 3.35
C TYR A 153 -3.66 12.32 2.13
N THR A 154 -4.89 12.50 1.65
CA THR A 154 -5.22 13.40 0.53
C THR A 154 -4.73 14.82 0.80
N GLN A 155 -5.03 15.36 1.98
CA GLN A 155 -4.59 16.70 2.38
C GLN A 155 -3.06 16.82 2.36
N THR A 156 -2.36 15.78 2.84
CA THR A 156 -0.90 15.73 2.87
C THR A 156 -0.31 15.75 1.46
N GLN A 157 -0.83 14.93 0.55
CA GLN A 157 -0.38 14.87 -0.83
C GLN A 157 -0.73 16.14 -1.61
N CYS A 158 -1.91 16.73 -1.37
CA CYS A 158 -2.28 18.01 -1.96
C CYS A 158 -1.34 19.14 -1.52
N LYS A 159 -0.99 19.21 -0.23
CA LYS A 159 -0.01 20.19 0.29
C LYS A 159 1.37 19.99 -0.33
N LEU A 160 1.83 18.73 -0.42
CA LEU A 160 3.11 18.37 -1.05
C LEU A 160 3.20 18.85 -2.51
N LEU A 161 2.11 18.69 -3.26
CA LEU A 161 2.05 18.99 -4.69
C LEU A 161 1.54 20.41 -5.00
N GLY A 162 1.14 21.19 -4.00
CA GLY A 162 0.56 22.52 -4.18
C GLY A 162 -0.85 22.51 -4.79
N ILE A 163 -1.59 21.40 -4.64
CA ILE A 163 -2.98 21.27 -5.09
C ILE A 163 -3.89 21.98 -4.07
N PRO A 164 -4.75 22.92 -4.50
CA PRO A 164 -5.62 23.65 -3.60
C PRO A 164 -6.71 22.74 -3.02
N LEU A 165 -6.94 22.87 -1.71
CA LEU A 165 -8.04 22.23 -1.00
C LEU A 165 -9.18 23.24 -0.79
N THR A 166 -10.41 22.72 -0.68
CA THR A 166 -11.59 23.51 -0.32
C THR A 166 -11.88 23.30 1.17
N SER A 167 -11.92 24.39 1.94
CA SER A 167 -12.23 24.37 3.38
C SER A 167 -13.73 24.19 3.64
N ASP A 168 -14.07 23.83 4.89
CA ASP A 168 -15.45 23.70 5.38
C ASP A 168 -16.33 22.71 4.58
N VAL A 169 -15.73 21.67 4.02
CA VAL A 169 -16.43 20.62 3.29
C VAL A 169 -16.75 19.45 4.22
N PRO A 170 -17.98 18.89 4.20
CA PRO A 170 -18.30 17.70 4.97
C PRO A 170 -17.46 16.48 4.56
N SER A 171 -16.79 15.88 5.54
CA SER A 171 -15.96 14.67 5.36
C SER A 171 -16.75 13.49 4.79
N GLY A 172 -18.06 13.44 5.03
CA GLY A 172 -18.82 12.19 5.00
C GLY A 172 -18.58 11.38 6.28
N TYR A 173 -19.34 10.30 6.46
CA TYR A 173 -19.20 9.45 7.65
C TYR A 173 -17.89 8.66 7.61
N PHE A 174 -17.19 8.63 8.74
CA PHE A 174 -16.02 7.80 8.98
C PHE A 174 -16.12 7.10 10.33
N TRP A 175 -15.39 6.00 10.53
CA TRP A 175 -15.38 5.29 11.80
C TRP A 175 -14.46 5.97 12.81
N ASN A 176 -14.99 6.45 13.93
CA ASN A 176 -14.19 6.95 15.04
C ASN A 176 -13.84 5.79 15.98
N SER A 177 -12.62 5.28 15.88
CA SER A 177 -12.15 4.12 16.66
C SER A 177 -12.09 4.36 18.17
N THR A 178 -11.95 5.62 18.59
CA THR A 178 -11.91 6.00 20.02
C THR A 178 -13.32 5.97 20.62
N LEU A 179 -14.29 6.57 19.92
CA LEU A 179 -15.68 6.62 20.37
C LEU A 179 -16.50 5.37 19.99
N ARG A 180 -15.95 4.52 19.11
CA ARG A 180 -16.61 3.34 18.53
C ARG A 180 -17.97 3.68 17.91
N GLN A 181 -18.00 4.75 17.12
CA GLN A 181 -19.20 5.20 16.42
C GLN A 181 -18.85 5.84 15.07
N TRP A 182 -19.85 5.97 14.22
CA TRP A 182 -19.76 6.80 13.02
C TRP A 182 -19.75 8.27 13.40
N ASP A 183 -18.85 9.02 12.77
CA ASP A 183 -18.64 10.44 13.02
C ASP A 183 -18.55 11.20 11.69
N ASN A 184 -18.74 12.52 11.73
CA ASN A 184 -18.57 13.39 10.58
C ASN A 184 -18.06 14.76 11.03
N MET A 185 -17.33 15.46 10.16
CA MET A 185 -16.80 16.79 10.46
C MET A 185 -16.71 17.65 9.20
N LEU A 186 -16.61 18.96 9.39
CA LEU A 186 -16.18 19.88 8.35
C LEU A 186 -14.65 19.90 8.32
N THR A 187 -14.07 19.78 7.13
CA THR A 187 -12.62 19.70 6.94
C THR A 187 -12.22 20.24 5.57
N GLU A 188 -10.91 20.31 5.31
CA GLU A 188 -10.37 20.62 3.99
C GLU A 188 -10.43 19.38 3.09
N MET A 189 -11.04 19.49 1.91
CA MET A 189 -11.19 18.37 0.97
C MET A 189 -10.71 18.75 -0.43
N LEU A 190 -10.22 17.78 -1.19
CA LEU A 190 -10.00 17.94 -2.62
C LEU A 190 -11.36 17.93 -3.33
N VAL A 191 -11.70 19.02 -3.98
CA VAL A 191 -12.97 19.17 -4.72
C VAL A 191 -12.67 19.54 -6.16
N ILE A 192 -13.07 18.65 -7.07
CA ILE A 192 -12.86 18.82 -8.51
C ILE A 192 -14.22 18.78 -9.20
N ALA A 193 -14.53 19.82 -9.98
CA ALA A 193 -15.82 19.95 -10.69
C ALA A 193 -17.05 19.73 -9.77
N GLY A 194 -16.98 20.21 -8.52
CA GLY A 194 -18.05 20.08 -7.53
C GLY A 194 -18.18 18.71 -6.87
N ARG A 195 -17.28 17.75 -7.17
CA ARG A 195 -17.22 16.42 -6.55
C ARG A 195 -16.07 16.33 -5.57
N LYS A 196 -16.30 15.68 -4.43
CA LYS A 196 -15.24 15.32 -3.47
C LYS A 196 -14.41 14.20 -4.06
N ILE A 197 -13.09 14.34 -3.97
CA ILE A 197 -12.13 13.34 -4.40
C ILE A 197 -11.26 12.96 -3.21
N ILE A 198 -11.01 11.66 -3.06
CA ILE A 198 -10.10 11.09 -2.07
C ILE A 198 -8.99 10.38 -2.82
N LEU A 199 -7.74 10.81 -2.57
CA LEU A 199 -6.55 10.14 -3.07
C LEU A 199 -6.29 8.88 -2.25
N VAL A 200 -5.95 7.79 -2.93
CA VAL A 200 -5.60 6.52 -2.29
C VAL A 200 -4.12 6.19 -2.55
N PRO A 201 -3.34 5.87 -1.50
CA PRO A 201 -1.94 5.46 -1.68
C PRO A 201 -1.83 4.27 -2.63
N LYS A 202 -0.96 4.34 -3.64
CA LYS A 202 -0.78 3.22 -4.58
C LYS A 202 -0.18 1.97 -3.90
N SER A 203 0.42 2.14 -2.73
CA SER A 203 1.03 1.07 -1.93
C SER A 203 0.03 0.13 -1.25
N ILE A 204 -1.26 0.47 -1.21
CA ILE A 204 -2.31 -0.31 -0.53
C ILE A 204 -3.40 -0.83 -1.47
N VAL A 205 -3.33 -0.50 -2.76
CA VAL A 205 -4.30 -0.93 -3.75
C VAL A 205 -3.87 -2.24 -4.40
N THR A 206 -4.83 -3.09 -4.73
CA THR A 206 -4.58 -4.32 -5.47
C THR A 206 -5.74 -4.62 -6.41
N TYR A 207 -5.56 -5.58 -7.32
CA TYR A 207 -6.69 -6.16 -8.06
C TYR A 207 -7.55 -7.14 -7.23
N SER A 208 -7.14 -7.44 -5.98
CA SER A 208 -7.83 -8.33 -5.04
C SER A 208 -8.12 -9.74 -5.57
N TYR A 209 -7.14 -10.35 -6.26
CA TYR A 209 -7.25 -11.71 -6.82
C TYR A 209 -6.57 -12.80 -6.00
N LYS A 210 -5.88 -12.44 -4.91
CA LYS A 210 -5.06 -13.37 -4.13
C LYS A 210 -5.81 -13.96 -2.93
N TYR A 211 -6.70 -13.20 -2.29
CA TYR A 211 -7.49 -13.68 -1.15
C TYR A 211 -8.94 -13.96 -1.57
N THR A 212 -9.17 -15.04 -2.34
CA THR A 212 -10.50 -15.34 -2.91
C THR A 212 -10.98 -16.76 -2.60
N PRO A 213 -12.31 -17.00 -2.51
CA PRO A 213 -12.86 -18.33 -2.30
C PRO A 213 -12.50 -19.30 -3.43
N GLU A 214 -12.42 -18.83 -4.68
CA GLU A 214 -12.06 -19.66 -5.84
C GLU A 214 -10.64 -20.20 -5.70
N ARG A 215 -9.71 -19.33 -5.28
CA ARG A 215 -8.31 -19.72 -5.11
C ARG A 215 -8.15 -20.66 -3.92
N TYR A 216 -8.81 -20.37 -2.80
CA TYR A 216 -8.83 -21.25 -1.63
C TYR A 216 -9.35 -22.64 -2.01
N CYS A 217 -10.49 -22.71 -2.70
CA CYS A 217 -11.05 -23.97 -3.19
C CYS A 217 -10.09 -24.70 -4.14
N GLN A 218 -9.65 -24.02 -5.21
CA GLN A 218 -8.92 -24.62 -6.31
C GLN A 218 -7.54 -25.13 -5.91
N HIS A 219 -6.81 -24.39 -5.07
CA HIS A 219 -5.40 -24.65 -4.76
C HIS A 219 -5.17 -25.25 -3.38
N PHE A 220 -6.18 -25.29 -2.51
CA PHE A 220 -6.02 -25.84 -1.16
C PHE A 220 -7.02 -26.96 -0.92
N VAL A 221 -8.31 -26.67 -0.95
CA VAL A 221 -9.38 -27.64 -0.69
C VAL A 221 -9.33 -28.81 -1.68
N LEU A 222 -9.38 -28.53 -2.99
CA LEU A 222 -9.37 -29.58 -4.02
C LEU A 222 -8.04 -30.34 -4.08
N ASN A 223 -6.92 -29.73 -3.67
CA ASN A 223 -5.64 -30.43 -3.55
C ASN A 223 -5.66 -31.45 -2.40
N PHE A 224 -6.22 -31.06 -1.26
CA PHE A 224 -6.43 -31.97 -0.13
C PHE A 224 -7.38 -33.11 -0.50
N LEU A 225 -8.55 -32.79 -1.04
CA LEU A 225 -9.56 -33.78 -1.42
C LEU A 225 -9.04 -34.76 -2.48
N GLN A 226 -8.27 -34.28 -3.46
CA GLN A 226 -7.65 -35.16 -4.46
C GLN A 226 -6.79 -36.26 -3.81
N ASN A 227 -6.01 -35.92 -2.79
CA ASN A 227 -5.20 -36.89 -2.06
C ASN A 227 -6.09 -37.84 -1.23
N GLU A 228 -7.13 -37.31 -0.58
CA GLU A 228 -8.06 -38.12 0.22
C GLU A 228 -8.84 -39.13 -0.63
N HIS A 229 -9.40 -38.71 -1.77
CA HIS A 229 -10.11 -39.60 -2.70
C HIS A 229 -9.23 -40.73 -3.22
N ILE A 230 -7.96 -40.44 -3.51
CA ILE A 230 -6.98 -41.46 -3.90
C ILE A 230 -6.69 -42.40 -2.73
N ARG A 231 -6.49 -41.88 -1.51
CA ARG A 231 -6.22 -42.66 -0.31
C ARG A 231 -7.34 -43.64 0.01
N ILE A 232 -8.59 -43.19 -0.05
CA ILE A 232 -9.77 -44.02 0.23
C ILE A 232 -10.27 -44.82 -0.98
N ASN A 233 -9.61 -44.67 -2.14
CA ASN A 233 -9.99 -45.28 -3.41
C ASN A 233 -11.48 -45.11 -3.73
N SER A 234 -11.96 -43.86 -3.65
CA SER A 234 -13.37 -43.52 -3.88
C SER A 234 -13.84 -43.82 -5.32
N SER A 235 -15.15 -43.75 -5.55
CA SER A 235 -15.77 -43.93 -6.87
C SER A 235 -15.25 -42.98 -7.96
N LEU A 236 -14.68 -41.84 -7.58
CA LEU A 236 -14.12 -40.86 -8.51
C LEU A 236 -12.73 -41.24 -9.03
N VAL A 237 -12.07 -42.25 -8.42
CA VAL A 237 -10.71 -42.65 -8.79
C VAL A 237 -10.69 -43.40 -10.12
N ARG A 238 -9.86 -42.91 -11.05
CA ARG A 238 -9.61 -43.52 -12.36
C ARG A 238 -8.27 -44.22 -12.37
N ARG A 239 -8.20 -45.33 -13.11
CA ARG A 239 -7.00 -46.14 -13.28
C ARG A 239 -6.71 -46.41 -14.75
N LYS A 240 -5.44 -46.39 -15.13
CA LYS A 240 -4.99 -46.72 -16.48
C LYS A 240 -3.66 -47.43 -16.42
N LYS A 241 -3.58 -48.62 -17.01
CA LYS A 241 -2.30 -49.29 -17.26
C LYS A 241 -1.53 -48.55 -18.35
N LEU A 242 -0.29 -48.17 -18.04
CA LEU A 242 0.64 -47.54 -18.95
C LEU A 242 1.38 -48.59 -19.79
N LYS A 243 1.97 -48.17 -20.91
CA LYS A 243 2.70 -49.06 -21.84
C LYS A 243 3.90 -49.77 -21.18
N ASN A 244 4.44 -49.21 -20.09
CA ASN A 244 5.55 -49.77 -19.31
C ASN A 244 5.08 -50.73 -18.20
N GLY A 245 3.79 -51.07 -18.13
CA GLY A 245 3.23 -51.95 -17.10
C GLY A 245 2.81 -51.25 -15.80
N ASN A 246 3.22 -50.00 -15.58
CA ASN A 246 2.85 -49.24 -14.38
C ASN A 246 1.37 -48.82 -14.42
N GLU A 247 0.73 -48.78 -13.26
CA GLU A 247 -0.64 -48.28 -13.11
C GLU A 247 -0.61 -46.78 -12.79
N LYS A 248 -1.30 -45.97 -13.59
CA LYS A 248 -1.59 -44.57 -13.28
C LYS A 248 -2.92 -44.51 -12.55
N VAL A 249 -2.92 -44.02 -11.31
CA VAL A 249 -4.11 -43.76 -10.50
C VAL A 249 -4.27 -42.24 -10.37
N TRP A 250 -5.46 -41.72 -10.65
CA TRP A 250 -5.73 -40.29 -10.51
C TRP A 250 -7.22 -40.01 -10.32
N VAL A 251 -7.52 -38.86 -9.75
CA VAL A 251 -8.85 -38.24 -9.75
C VAL A 251 -8.67 -36.80 -10.21
N THR A 252 -9.64 -36.23 -10.94
CA THR A 252 -9.52 -34.84 -11.39
C THR A 252 -10.20 -33.89 -10.41
N LYS A 253 -9.62 -32.70 -10.22
CA LYS A 253 -10.23 -31.64 -9.41
C LYS A 253 -11.62 -31.25 -9.91
N LYS A 254 -11.85 -31.32 -11.22
CA LYS A 254 -13.15 -31.04 -11.84
C LYS A 254 -14.21 -32.03 -11.37
N ASP A 255 -13.92 -33.34 -11.42
CA ASP A 255 -14.87 -34.37 -10.98
C ASP A 255 -15.21 -34.20 -9.49
N ILE A 256 -14.21 -33.90 -8.64
CA ILE A 256 -14.43 -33.64 -7.20
C ILE A 256 -15.29 -32.39 -6.99
N ALA A 257 -14.96 -31.29 -7.67
CA ALA A 257 -15.67 -30.02 -7.52
C ALA A 257 -17.14 -30.12 -7.95
N GLU A 258 -17.45 -30.90 -8.99
CA GLU A 258 -18.82 -31.14 -9.45
C GLU A 258 -19.59 -32.04 -8.49
N GLU A 259 -19.00 -33.16 -8.06
CA GLU A 259 -19.63 -34.14 -7.16
C GLU A 259 -19.92 -33.53 -5.78
N GLU A 260 -18.91 -32.89 -5.18
CA GLU A 260 -19.02 -32.34 -3.82
C GLU A 260 -19.54 -30.90 -3.77
N LYS A 261 -19.70 -30.27 -4.94
CA LYS A 261 -20.10 -28.85 -5.06
C LYS A 261 -19.14 -27.93 -4.29
N ALA A 262 -17.85 -28.23 -4.35
CA ALA A 262 -16.81 -27.67 -3.48
C ALA A 262 -16.67 -26.13 -3.54
N PHE A 263 -17.07 -25.50 -4.64
CA PHE A 263 -17.02 -24.04 -4.79
C PHE A 263 -18.12 -23.28 -4.03
N ARG A 264 -19.10 -23.97 -3.43
CA ARG A 264 -20.10 -23.31 -2.59
C ARG A 264 -19.44 -22.83 -1.30
N LYS A 265 -19.68 -21.58 -0.89
CA LYS A 265 -19.13 -21.06 0.38
C LYS A 265 -19.58 -21.89 1.59
N GLU A 266 -20.80 -22.43 1.56
CA GLU A 266 -21.26 -23.39 2.57
C GLU A 266 -20.36 -24.63 2.70
N TYR A 267 -19.93 -25.21 1.57
CA TYR A 267 -18.98 -26.31 1.57
C TYR A 267 -17.62 -25.86 2.13
N LEU A 268 -17.13 -24.68 1.71
CA LEU A 268 -15.86 -24.14 2.22
C LEU A 268 -15.89 -23.91 3.73
N ARG A 269 -17.02 -23.46 4.30
CA ARG A 269 -17.20 -23.30 5.75
C ARG A 269 -17.09 -24.64 6.48
N GLU A 270 -17.85 -25.64 6.05
CA GLU A 270 -17.84 -26.97 6.68
C GLU A 270 -16.48 -27.67 6.52
N PHE A 271 -15.85 -27.56 5.35
CA PHE A 271 -14.50 -28.05 5.12
C PHE A 271 -13.48 -27.38 6.05
N THR A 272 -13.50 -26.04 6.13
CA THR A 272 -12.56 -25.28 6.96
C THR A 272 -12.71 -25.63 8.44
N LYS A 273 -13.93 -25.87 8.90
CA LYS A 273 -14.19 -26.30 10.28
C LYS A 273 -13.56 -27.65 10.61
N GLN A 274 -13.54 -28.57 9.64
CA GLN A 274 -12.92 -29.89 9.79
C GLN A 274 -11.40 -29.86 9.60
N HIS A 275 -10.92 -28.94 8.76
CA HIS A 275 -9.52 -28.82 8.32
C HIS A 275 -8.99 -27.38 8.46
N PRO A 276 -8.97 -26.78 9.67
CA PRO A 276 -8.55 -25.40 9.87
C PRO A 276 -7.11 -25.15 9.44
N GLU A 277 -6.24 -26.16 9.52
CA GLU A 277 -4.85 -26.10 9.08
C GLU A 277 -4.69 -25.79 7.59
N ILE A 278 -5.66 -26.19 6.77
CA ILE A 278 -5.63 -25.95 5.32
C ILE A 278 -5.94 -24.48 5.02
N PHE A 279 -6.84 -23.86 5.79
CA PHE A 279 -7.13 -22.43 5.67
C PHE A 279 -5.98 -21.56 6.19
N GLU A 280 -5.35 -21.93 7.31
CA GLU A 280 -4.15 -21.24 7.80
C GLU A 280 -2.97 -21.34 6.81
N ASN A 281 -2.82 -22.48 6.12
CA ASN A 281 -1.88 -22.61 5.02
C ASN A 281 -2.21 -21.66 3.86
N PHE A 282 -3.49 -21.54 3.49
CA PHE A 282 -3.94 -20.56 2.49
C PHE A 282 -3.57 -19.13 2.87
N ARG A 283 -3.82 -18.70 4.11
CA ARG A 283 -3.41 -17.37 4.60
C ARG A 283 -1.90 -17.20 4.50
N SER A 284 -1.13 -18.13 5.06
CA SER A 284 0.33 -18.07 5.09
C SER A 284 0.98 -18.01 3.71
N LEU A 285 0.51 -18.80 2.73
CA LEU A 285 1.00 -18.72 1.36
C LEU A 285 0.56 -17.43 0.66
N THR A 286 -0.68 -16.99 0.88
CA THR A 286 -1.18 -15.74 0.30
C THR A 286 -0.36 -14.54 0.80
N LYS A 287 0.02 -14.52 2.08
CA LYS A 287 0.90 -13.49 2.66
C LYS A 287 2.22 -13.34 1.91
N LYS A 288 2.80 -14.44 1.42
CA LYS A 288 4.09 -14.43 0.70
C LYS A 288 3.95 -13.95 -0.74
N GLU A 289 2.77 -14.09 -1.33
CA GLU A 289 2.52 -13.74 -2.74
C GLU A 289 1.94 -12.35 -2.95
N VAL A 290 1.25 -11.80 -1.94
CA VAL A 290 0.68 -10.47 -2.06
C VAL A 290 1.81 -9.44 -2.01
N GLN A 291 1.84 -8.60 -3.03
CA GLN A 291 2.80 -7.52 -3.18
C GLN A 291 2.06 -6.27 -3.68
N PRO A 292 2.58 -5.07 -3.41
CA PRO A 292 2.13 -3.84 -4.06
C PRO A 292 2.17 -3.98 -5.57
N LEU A 293 1.23 -3.32 -6.27
CA LEU A 293 1.27 -3.26 -7.73
C LEU A 293 2.56 -2.58 -8.20
N THR A 294 3.15 -3.08 -9.29
CA THR A 294 4.33 -2.44 -9.90
C THR A 294 3.93 -1.16 -10.63
N HIS A 295 4.92 -0.34 -10.97
CA HIS A 295 4.71 0.86 -11.78
C HIS A 295 4.03 0.53 -13.12
N GLU A 296 4.42 -0.59 -13.75
CA GLU A 296 3.84 -1.06 -15.03
C GLU A 296 2.39 -1.51 -14.88
N GLN A 297 2.01 -2.06 -13.73
CA GLN A 297 0.62 -2.48 -13.48
C GLN A 297 -0.31 -1.28 -13.18
N LEU A 298 0.25 -0.19 -12.65
CA LEU A 298 -0.50 1.02 -12.34
C LEU A 298 -0.62 1.97 -13.54
N GLU A 299 0.30 1.88 -14.48
CA GLU A 299 0.25 2.64 -15.73
C GLU A 299 -0.76 2.01 -16.69
N SER A 300 -1.77 2.79 -17.06
CA SER A 300 -2.87 2.37 -17.94
C SER A 300 -2.53 2.50 -19.44
N ASP A 301 -1.41 3.17 -19.76
CA ASP A 301 -1.06 3.52 -21.13
C ASP A 301 0.31 2.91 -21.51
N ASP A 302 0.28 1.94 -22.42
CA ASP A 302 1.45 1.27 -23.00
C ASP A 302 2.28 2.21 -23.91
N SER A 303 1.88 3.47 -24.07
CA SER A 303 2.50 4.40 -25.02
C SER A 303 3.88 4.93 -24.61
N PHE A 304 4.27 4.77 -23.33
CA PHE A 304 5.50 5.38 -22.80
C PHE A 304 6.47 4.35 -22.22
N GLU A 305 7.55 4.08 -22.97
CA GLU A 305 8.60 3.16 -22.54
C GLU A 305 9.33 3.67 -21.30
N ILE A 306 9.62 2.77 -20.34
CA ILE A 306 10.36 3.07 -19.12
C ILE A 306 11.72 3.74 -19.39
N ASN A 307 12.35 3.39 -20.52
CA ASN A 307 13.63 3.93 -20.93
C ASN A 307 13.54 5.42 -21.29
N ASP A 308 12.50 5.81 -22.06
CA ASP A 308 12.26 7.20 -22.42
C ASP A 308 11.93 8.03 -21.17
N TYR A 309 11.18 7.44 -20.23
CA TYR A 309 10.91 8.06 -18.95
C TYR A 309 12.16 8.37 -18.14
N ILE A 310 13.04 7.38 -18.01
CA ILE A 310 14.33 7.53 -17.33
C ILE A 310 15.17 8.64 -17.99
N ASP A 311 15.21 8.68 -19.33
CA ASP A 311 15.96 9.70 -20.06
C ASP A 311 15.39 11.12 -19.81
N ILE A 312 14.07 11.26 -19.68
CA ILE A 312 13.44 12.53 -19.26
C ILE A 312 13.85 12.91 -17.83
N LEU A 313 13.82 11.97 -16.88
CA LEU A 313 14.21 12.25 -15.50
C LEU A 313 15.68 12.72 -15.40
N ILE A 314 16.59 12.05 -16.12
CA ILE A 314 18.01 12.43 -16.17
C ILE A 314 18.18 13.80 -16.85
N SER A 315 17.51 14.02 -17.99
CA SER A 315 17.58 15.28 -18.74
C SER A 315 17.09 16.47 -17.92
N ARG A 316 15.97 16.30 -17.19
CA ARG A 316 15.44 17.31 -16.28
C ARG A 316 16.43 17.60 -15.14
N LEU A 317 16.94 16.56 -14.46
CA LEU A 317 17.90 16.71 -13.34
C LEU A 317 19.12 17.56 -13.73
N ASN A 318 19.68 17.27 -14.91
CA ASN A 318 20.85 17.95 -15.46
C ASN A 318 20.57 19.41 -15.87
N LYS A 319 19.35 19.74 -16.26
CA LYS A 319 18.96 21.10 -16.69
C LYS A 319 18.67 22.04 -15.53
N ILE A 320 18.28 21.51 -14.37
CA ILE A 320 17.95 22.31 -13.19
C ILE A 320 19.22 23.05 -12.72
N PRO A 321 19.23 24.41 -12.71
CA PRO A 321 20.38 25.17 -12.25
C PRO A 321 20.64 24.97 -10.75
N THR A 322 21.91 25.01 -10.36
CA THR A 322 22.26 25.02 -8.93
C THR A 322 21.90 26.36 -8.28
N GLY A 323 21.70 26.34 -6.97
CA GLY A 323 21.45 27.52 -6.17
C GLY A 323 20.00 27.70 -5.71
N SER A 324 19.82 28.70 -4.84
CA SER A 324 18.58 28.88 -4.09
C SER A 324 17.38 29.21 -4.99
N LYS A 325 17.56 29.83 -6.16
CA LYS A 325 16.46 30.21 -7.06
C LYS A 325 15.70 28.99 -7.57
N SER A 326 16.41 27.93 -7.98
CA SER A 326 15.83 26.70 -8.54
C SER A 326 15.70 25.56 -7.52
N ALA A 327 15.94 25.82 -6.23
CA ALA A 327 15.88 24.80 -5.18
C ALA A 327 14.51 24.07 -5.12
N GLY A 328 13.39 24.79 -5.25
CA GLY A 328 12.07 24.16 -5.23
C GLY A 328 11.83 23.20 -6.40
N GLU A 329 12.36 23.51 -7.58
CA GLU A 329 12.31 22.65 -8.76
C GLU A 329 13.17 21.40 -8.55
N TYR A 330 14.40 21.58 -8.06
CA TYR A 330 15.28 20.47 -7.70
C TYR A 330 14.65 19.53 -6.66
N HIS A 331 14.02 20.08 -5.62
CA HIS A 331 13.42 19.27 -4.56
C HIS A 331 12.25 18.43 -5.09
N ARG A 332 11.36 19.01 -5.90
CA ARG A 332 10.26 18.26 -6.52
C ARG A 332 10.76 17.18 -7.47
N HIS A 333 11.83 17.47 -8.22
CA HIS A 333 12.42 16.52 -9.16
C HIS A 333 13.09 15.34 -8.45
N ILE A 334 13.90 15.61 -7.41
CA ILE A 334 14.50 14.58 -6.57
C ILE A 334 13.42 13.74 -5.88
N LEU A 335 12.39 14.38 -5.33
CA LEU A 335 11.26 13.66 -4.75
C LEU A 335 10.62 12.70 -5.76
N GLY A 336 10.35 13.15 -6.98
CA GLY A 336 9.81 12.30 -8.05
C GLY A 336 10.71 11.11 -8.39
N ILE A 337 12.03 11.34 -8.49
CA ILE A 337 13.01 10.26 -8.68
C ILE A 337 12.98 9.27 -7.50
N MET A 338 12.89 9.76 -6.27
CA MET A 338 12.83 8.93 -5.07
C MET A 338 11.53 8.11 -4.99
N GLU A 339 10.38 8.70 -5.34
CA GLU A 339 9.09 8.00 -5.44
C GLU A 339 9.13 6.89 -6.52
N PHE A 340 9.90 7.11 -7.60
CA PHE A 340 10.10 6.10 -8.64
C PHE A 340 11.02 4.97 -8.18
N ILE A 341 12.21 5.30 -7.66
CA ILE A 341 13.26 4.33 -7.31
C ILE A 341 12.91 3.55 -6.04
N PHE A 342 12.46 4.25 -4.98
CA PHE A 342 12.29 3.63 -3.67
C PHE A 342 10.92 3.00 -3.45
N TYR A 343 9.97 3.19 -4.36
CA TYR A 343 8.70 2.45 -4.29
C TYR A 343 8.94 0.94 -4.54
N PRO A 344 8.34 0.04 -3.74
CA PRO A 344 7.34 0.28 -2.70
C PRO A 344 7.89 0.30 -1.26
N ASN A 345 9.20 0.40 -1.10
CA ASN A 345 9.88 0.36 0.19
C ASN A 345 9.72 1.67 0.97
N LEU A 346 9.74 2.82 0.30
CA LEU A 346 9.41 4.12 0.88
C LEU A 346 8.10 4.64 0.27
N THR A 347 7.20 5.10 1.12
CA THR A 347 5.88 5.61 0.71
C THR A 347 5.49 6.85 1.50
N ARG A 348 4.38 7.47 1.12
CA ARG A 348 3.77 8.61 1.82
C ARG A 348 4.78 9.72 2.13
N PRO A 349 5.38 10.36 1.11
CA PRO A 349 6.22 11.52 1.34
C PRO A 349 5.41 12.67 1.97
N ILE A 350 6.02 13.35 2.93
CA ILE A 350 5.43 14.50 3.65
C ILE A 350 6.47 15.62 3.76
N ILE A 351 6.02 16.87 3.68
CA ILE A 351 6.81 18.04 4.04
C ILE A 351 6.70 18.29 5.54
N GLU A 352 7.81 18.21 6.29
CA GLU A 352 7.78 18.44 7.76
C GLU A 352 7.82 19.92 8.17
N HIS A 353 8.49 20.78 7.40
CA HIS A 353 8.58 22.21 7.69
C HIS A 353 8.29 23.06 6.46
N GLU A 354 7.33 23.97 6.58
CA GLU A 354 7.02 24.95 5.55
C GLU A 354 8.11 26.04 5.45
N ILE A 355 8.12 26.72 4.30
CA ILE A 355 8.99 27.84 3.96
C ILE A 355 8.76 28.99 4.95
N HIS A 356 9.53 29.05 6.04
CA HIS A 356 9.57 30.25 6.88
C HIS A 356 10.26 31.39 6.12
N GLN A 357 9.62 32.56 6.10
CA GLN A 357 10.01 33.81 5.41
C GLN A 357 11.54 33.98 5.24
N GLY A 358 12.07 33.47 4.12
CA GLY A 358 13.46 33.63 3.71
C GLY A 358 14.37 32.38 3.78
N ARG A 359 13.95 31.25 4.37
CA ARG A 359 14.72 29.98 4.34
C ARG A 359 13.97 28.91 3.54
N LYS A 360 14.49 28.58 2.36
CA LYS A 360 13.97 27.53 1.47
C LYS A 360 14.41 26.14 1.97
N ARG A 361 13.71 25.56 2.96
CA ARG A 361 14.02 24.21 3.49
C ARG A 361 12.87 23.24 3.20
N ILE A 362 13.19 22.37 2.24
CA ILE A 362 12.56 21.14 1.76
C ILE A 362 12.76 19.91 2.63
N ASP A 363 12.16 19.83 3.81
CA ASP A 363 12.40 18.66 4.65
C ASP A 363 11.36 17.58 4.35
N ILE A 364 11.80 16.47 3.78
CA ILE A 364 10.90 15.39 3.37
C ILE A 364 11.06 14.23 4.34
N SER A 365 9.95 13.65 4.78
CA SER A 365 9.94 12.36 5.48
C SER A 365 9.15 11.35 4.67
N PHE A 366 9.67 10.14 4.55
CA PHE A 366 8.93 8.99 4.03
C PHE A 366 8.58 8.03 5.16
N ASP A 367 7.44 7.36 5.02
CA ASP A 367 7.13 6.19 5.81
C ASP A 367 7.98 5.00 5.28
N ASN A 368 8.66 4.30 6.19
CA ASN A 368 9.37 3.06 5.83
C ASN A 368 8.38 1.90 5.78
N SER A 369 8.03 1.49 4.57
CA SER A 369 7.11 0.37 4.32
C SER A 369 7.82 -0.93 3.94
N ALA A 370 9.14 -0.98 4.04
CA ALA A 370 9.93 -2.11 3.58
C ALA A 370 9.73 -3.34 4.48
N THR A 371 9.40 -4.48 3.87
CA THR A 371 9.30 -5.79 4.53
C THR A 371 10.52 -6.67 4.29
N THR A 372 11.40 -6.25 3.37
CA THR A 372 12.66 -6.91 3.01
C THR A 372 13.67 -5.85 2.53
N GLY A 373 14.91 -6.26 2.26
CA GLY A 373 15.93 -5.36 1.69
C GLY A 373 16.52 -4.36 2.68
N PHE A 374 17.17 -3.33 2.15
CA PHE A 374 18.00 -2.38 2.88
C PHE A 374 17.24 -1.70 4.02
N PHE A 375 16.11 -1.05 3.70
CA PHE A 375 15.34 -0.28 4.68
C PHE A 375 14.71 -1.14 5.79
N TYR A 376 14.41 -2.41 5.48
CA TYR A 376 13.98 -3.40 6.48
C TYR A 376 15.15 -3.81 7.39
N GLN A 377 16.33 -4.07 6.82
CA GLN A 377 17.50 -4.52 7.58
C GLN A 377 17.96 -3.48 8.63
N LEU A 378 17.76 -2.18 8.37
CA LEU A 378 18.08 -1.10 9.30
C LEU A 378 17.50 -1.36 10.69
N HIS A 379 16.19 -1.62 10.80
CA HIS A 379 15.57 -1.90 12.10
C HIS A 379 15.66 -3.39 12.48
N ALA A 380 15.57 -4.31 11.51
CA ALA A 380 15.47 -5.74 11.81
C ALA A 380 16.80 -6.39 12.24
N THR A 381 17.94 -5.85 11.79
CA THR A 381 19.26 -6.47 12.03
C THR A 381 20.32 -5.49 12.52
N LYS A 382 20.16 -4.19 12.25
CA LYS A 382 21.14 -3.15 12.65
C LYS A 382 20.71 -2.36 13.88
N ASP A 383 19.51 -2.61 14.41
CA ASP A 383 18.93 -1.89 15.55
C ASP A 383 18.94 -0.36 15.37
N ILE A 384 18.72 0.09 14.13
CA ILE A 384 18.56 1.49 13.78
C ILE A 384 17.07 1.75 13.63
N PRO A 385 16.41 2.47 14.57
CA PRO A 385 15.02 2.87 14.39
C PRO A 385 14.85 3.60 13.07
N SER A 386 13.92 3.17 12.23
CA SER A 386 13.77 3.70 10.86
C SER A 386 12.31 3.71 10.41
N GLN A 387 11.38 4.01 11.32
CA GLN A 387 9.95 4.09 10.99
C GLN A 387 9.67 5.20 9.97
N TYR A 388 10.34 6.35 10.14
CA TYR A 388 10.42 7.42 9.16
C TYR A 388 11.84 7.54 8.62
N ILE A 389 11.95 7.80 7.31
CA ILE A 389 13.21 8.08 6.62
C ILE A 389 13.25 9.58 6.32
N PHE A 390 14.15 10.29 7.00
CA PHE A 390 14.32 11.73 6.80
C PHE A 390 15.20 11.99 5.59
N VAL A 391 14.80 12.95 4.76
CA VAL A 391 15.51 13.32 3.54
C VAL A 391 15.71 14.83 3.55
N GLU A 392 16.97 15.24 3.58
CA GLU A 392 17.36 16.63 3.48
C GLU A 392 17.93 16.88 2.08
N VAL A 393 17.27 17.73 1.30
CA VAL A 393 17.68 18.03 -0.09
C VAL A 393 18.33 19.41 -0.17
N LYS A 394 19.52 19.50 -0.78
CA LYS A 394 20.31 20.73 -0.91
C LYS A 394 20.70 21.00 -2.36
N ASN A 395 20.09 22.04 -2.95
CA ASN A 395 20.49 22.55 -4.27
C ASN A 395 21.62 23.60 -4.19
N TYR A 396 22.79 23.22 -3.68
CA TYR A 396 23.94 24.14 -3.56
C TYR A 396 24.96 23.92 -4.68
N SER A 397 25.62 25.00 -5.10
CA SER A 397 26.77 24.96 -6.00
C SER A 397 28.08 24.63 -5.28
N ASN A 398 28.09 24.80 -3.95
CA ASN A 398 29.27 24.68 -3.10
C ASN A 398 29.19 23.37 -2.29
N GLU A 399 30.34 22.94 -1.76
CA GLU A 399 30.47 21.74 -0.93
C GLU A 399 29.51 21.78 0.27
N VAL A 400 28.84 20.65 0.54
CA VAL A 400 28.01 20.47 1.73
C VAL A 400 28.88 20.35 2.97
N THR A 401 28.51 21.06 4.04
CA THR A 401 29.32 21.19 5.25
C THR A 401 28.69 20.47 6.45
N ASN A 402 29.38 20.45 7.60
CA ASN A 402 28.89 19.83 8.83
C ASN A 402 27.51 20.36 9.31
N PRO A 403 27.18 21.66 9.20
CA PRO A 403 25.87 22.19 9.56
C PRO A 403 24.68 21.46 8.93
N GLU A 404 24.80 20.99 7.68
CA GLU A 404 23.74 20.25 7.02
C GLU A 404 23.58 18.83 7.58
N LEU A 405 24.69 18.18 7.92
CA LEU A 405 24.71 16.87 8.57
C LEU A 405 24.12 16.95 9.99
N ASP A 406 24.47 18.00 10.73
CA ASP A 406 23.92 18.27 12.07
C ASP A 406 22.42 18.59 12.01
N GLN A 407 21.96 19.26 10.95
CA GLN A 407 20.54 19.58 10.75
C GLN A 407 19.68 18.32 10.62
N ILE A 408 20.09 17.35 9.80
CA ILE A 408 19.35 16.09 9.65
C ILE A 408 19.44 15.24 10.92
N SER A 409 20.63 15.16 11.53
CA SER A 409 20.87 14.42 12.76
C SER A 409 20.01 14.95 13.94
N GLY A 410 19.82 16.27 14.02
CA GLY A 410 18.97 16.90 15.05
C GLY A 410 17.49 16.49 15.00
N ARG A 411 17.01 15.87 13.91
CA ARG A 411 15.63 15.35 13.81
C ARG A 411 15.48 13.98 14.43
N PHE A 412 16.57 13.24 14.53
CA PHE A 412 16.52 11.85 14.90
C PHE A 412 16.05 11.69 16.34
N SER A 413 15.26 10.65 16.55
CA SER A 413 14.78 10.26 17.87
C SER A 413 14.45 8.77 17.86
N PRO A 414 14.53 8.08 19.01
CA PRO A 414 14.17 6.67 19.10
C PRO A 414 12.75 6.35 18.58
N ASN A 415 11.81 7.29 18.74
CA ASN A 415 10.39 7.09 18.41
C ASN A 415 10.01 7.51 16.99
N ARG A 416 10.87 8.22 16.26
CA ARG A 416 10.60 8.63 14.86
C ARG A 416 11.53 7.93 13.88
N GLY A 417 12.80 7.78 14.25
CA GLY A 417 13.82 7.25 13.39
C GLY A 417 15.18 7.88 13.69
N LYS A 418 16.24 7.13 13.39
CA LYS A 418 17.65 7.50 13.51
C LYS A 418 18.40 7.30 12.19
N PHE A 419 17.67 7.27 11.07
CA PHE A 419 18.24 7.14 9.74
C PHE A 419 17.77 8.29 8.85
N GLY A 420 18.66 8.80 8.02
CA GLY A 420 18.32 9.78 7.01
C GLY A 420 19.22 9.75 5.78
N ILE A 421 18.76 10.42 4.73
CA ILE A 421 19.46 10.58 3.46
C ILE A 421 19.71 12.07 3.26
N LEU A 422 20.97 12.42 2.98
CA LEU A 422 21.36 13.78 2.62
C LEU A 422 21.57 13.83 1.11
N VAL A 423 20.70 14.54 0.41
CA VAL A 423 20.78 14.70 -1.05
C VAL A 423 21.40 16.05 -1.39
N CYS A 424 22.39 16.06 -2.27
CA CYS A 424 22.97 17.29 -2.78
C CYS A 424 23.45 17.15 -4.22
N ARG A 425 23.78 18.28 -4.86
CA ARG A 425 24.21 18.27 -6.26
C ARG A 425 25.52 17.52 -6.46
N LYS A 426 26.50 17.73 -5.58
CA LYS A 426 27.85 17.18 -5.66
C LYS A 426 28.54 17.23 -4.30
N ILE A 427 29.46 16.30 -4.07
CA ILE A 427 30.43 16.32 -2.98
C ILE A 427 31.83 16.22 -3.59
N ASP A 428 32.73 17.15 -3.27
CA ASP A 428 34.07 17.18 -3.86
C ASP A 428 34.98 16.05 -3.35
N ASP A 429 34.93 15.77 -2.04
CA ASP A 429 35.64 14.64 -1.41
C ASP A 429 34.64 13.75 -0.67
N MET A 430 34.13 12.75 -1.39
CA MET A 430 33.13 11.82 -0.88
C MET A 430 33.66 10.97 0.28
N ASP A 431 34.94 10.56 0.25
CA ASP A 431 35.51 9.73 1.32
C ASP A 431 35.61 10.50 2.63
N LYS A 432 36.06 11.76 2.58
CA LYS A 432 36.06 12.65 3.75
C LYS A 432 34.64 12.97 4.24
N PHE A 433 33.66 13.07 3.35
CA PHE A 433 32.28 13.26 3.77
C PHE A 433 31.70 12.00 4.44
N ILE A 434 32.06 10.82 3.96
CA ILE A 434 31.74 9.54 4.62
C ILE A 434 32.37 9.47 6.01
N GLU A 435 33.60 9.97 6.21
CA GLU A 435 34.23 10.06 7.55
C GLU A 435 33.35 10.88 8.52
N ARG A 436 32.86 12.05 8.09
CA ARG A 436 31.95 12.87 8.91
C ARG A 436 30.65 12.14 9.25
N CYS A 437 30.12 11.35 8.31
CA CYS A 437 28.93 10.53 8.54
C CYS A 437 29.22 9.39 9.54
N ALA A 438 30.42 8.79 9.47
CA ALA A 438 30.88 7.78 10.42
C ALA A 438 31.03 8.36 11.83
N ASP A 439 31.64 9.53 11.98
CA ASP A 439 31.73 10.24 13.26
C ASP A 439 30.34 10.47 13.87
N THR A 440 29.39 10.96 13.07
CA THR A 440 28.00 11.19 13.50
C THR A 440 27.31 9.91 13.96
N TYR A 441 27.54 8.79 13.26
CA TYR A 441 27.00 7.49 13.62
C TYR A 441 27.61 6.94 14.91
N HIS A 442 28.93 7.01 15.06
CA HIS A 442 29.66 6.52 16.24
C HIS A 442 29.40 7.37 17.49
N ASP A 443 29.12 8.66 17.31
CA ASP A 443 28.60 9.56 18.36
C ASP A 443 27.15 9.23 18.76
N GLN A 444 26.54 8.18 18.19
CA GLN A 444 25.15 7.76 18.41
C GLN A 444 24.11 8.82 18.01
N ARG A 445 24.49 9.77 17.16
CA ARG A 445 23.62 10.82 16.64
C ARG A 445 22.87 10.39 15.37
N GLY A 446 22.78 9.08 15.15
CA GLY A 446 22.08 8.42 14.05
C GLY A 446 22.91 8.30 12.77
N LEU A 447 22.34 7.62 11.77
CA LEU A 447 23.01 7.27 10.53
C LEU A 447 22.51 8.13 9.37
N VAL A 448 23.43 8.71 8.61
CA VAL A 448 23.12 9.54 7.45
C VAL A 448 23.87 9.00 6.24
N ILE A 449 23.15 8.70 5.16
CA ILE A 449 23.75 8.33 3.87
C ILE A 449 23.74 9.55 2.94
N PRO A 450 24.90 10.02 2.47
CA PRO A 450 24.96 11.04 1.43
C PRO A 450 24.67 10.44 0.05
N LEU A 451 23.86 11.12 -0.76
CA LEU A 451 23.63 10.83 -2.17
C LEU A 451 23.80 12.10 -3.02
N VAL A 452 24.43 11.95 -4.18
CA VAL A 452 24.62 13.03 -5.16
C VAL A 452 23.85 12.80 -6.46
N ASP A 453 23.79 13.80 -7.34
CA ASP A 453 23.11 13.68 -8.64
C ASP A 453 23.62 12.47 -9.43
N GLU A 454 24.94 12.22 -9.41
CA GLU A 454 25.55 11.08 -10.09
C GLU A 454 25.08 9.73 -9.54
N ASP A 455 24.79 9.64 -8.23
CA ASP A 455 24.24 8.42 -7.64
C ASP A 455 22.83 8.14 -8.19
N PHE A 456 21.97 9.16 -8.29
CA PHE A 456 20.62 9.00 -8.88
C PHE A 456 20.69 8.66 -10.37
N ILE A 457 21.58 9.30 -11.13
CA ILE A 457 21.79 9.00 -12.55
C ILE A 457 22.29 7.55 -12.71
N TYR A 458 23.19 7.09 -11.84
CA TYR A 458 23.64 5.69 -11.84
C TYR A 458 22.46 4.74 -11.61
N LEU A 459 21.67 4.95 -10.55
CA LEU A 459 20.51 4.11 -10.23
C LEU A 459 19.50 4.06 -11.39
N LEU A 460 19.18 5.20 -11.98
CA LEU A 460 18.28 5.30 -13.12
C LEU A 460 18.81 4.52 -14.34
N ASN A 461 20.11 4.60 -14.64
CA ASN A 461 20.70 3.83 -15.73
C ASN A 461 20.75 2.33 -15.44
N GLU A 462 20.96 1.90 -14.20
CA GLU A 462 20.91 0.48 -13.84
C GLU A 462 19.49 -0.09 -14.01
N ILE A 463 18.45 0.67 -13.65
CA ILE A 463 17.05 0.30 -13.94
C ILE A 463 16.85 0.16 -15.45
N LYS A 464 17.35 1.11 -16.24
CA LYS A 464 17.31 1.07 -17.72
C LYS A 464 18.01 -0.19 -18.29
N ASN A 465 19.07 -0.65 -17.63
CA ASN A 465 19.81 -1.87 -18.00
C ASN A 465 19.15 -3.17 -17.51
N GLY A 466 18.00 -3.09 -16.85
CA GLY A 466 17.27 -4.25 -16.33
C GLY A 466 17.76 -4.75 -14.97
N THR A 467 18.57 -3.98 -14.26
CA THR A 467 18.96 -4.32 -12.88
C THR A 467 17.78 -4.10 -11.94
N THR A 468 17.36 -5.17 -11.27
CA THR A 468 16.32 -5.10 -10.25
C THR A 468 16.87 -4.50 -8.96
N LYS A 469 16.22 -3.43 -8.45
CA LYS A 469 16.54 -2.78 -7.17
C LYS A 469 18.02 -2.37 -7.01
N PRO A 470 18.60 -1.60 -7.94
CA PRO A 470 20.01 -1.21 -7.88
C PRO A 470 20.37 -0.40 -6.63
N GLU A 471 19.38 0.25 -6.01
CA GLU A 471 19.55 1.03 -4.79
C GLU A 471 20.01 0.18 -3.60
N GLU A 472 19.67 -1.10 -3.55
CA GLU A 472 20.07 -2.02 -2.48
C GLU A 472 21.60 -2.12 -2.37
N SER A 473 22.28 -2.24 -3.53
CA SER A 473 23.73 -2.35 -3.59
C SER A 473 24.41 -1.04 -3.17
N LEU A 474 23.97 0.07 -3.76
CA LEU A 474 24.55 1.40 -3.48
C LEU A 474 24.39 1.78 -2.00
N LEU A 475 23.19 1.67 -1.45
CA LEU A 475 22.91 2.02 -0.06
C LEU A 475 23.67 1.10 0.92
N SER A 476 23.75 -0.20 0.61
CA SER A 476 24.51 -1.16 1.43
C SER A 476 26.01 -0.88 1.41
N GLU A 477 26.57 -0.49 0.27
CA GLU A 477 27.97 -0.09 0.16
C GLU A 477 28.26 1.17 0.99
N ARG A 478 27.43 2.21 0.85
CA ARG A 478 27.54 3.45 1.64
C ARG A 478 27.44 3.16 3.14
N LEU A 479 26.44 2.38 3.54
CA LEU A 479 26.25 1.94 4.92
C LEU A 479 27.50 1.22 5.45
N ARG A 480 28.06 0.28 4.68
CA ARG A 480 29.26 -0.46 5.09
C ARG A 480 30.46 0.46 5.30
N LYS A 481 30.67 1.45 4.41
CA LYS A 481 31.77 2.41 4.54
C LYS A 481 31.62 3.30 5.79
N ILE A 482 30.40 3.66 6.17
CA ILE A 482 30.10 4.46 7.36
C ILE A 482 30.31 3.61 8.63
N VAL A 483 29.75 2.41 8.68
CA VAL A 483 29.74 1.57 9.90
C VAL A 483 31.11 0.94 10.21
N MET A 484 31.89 0.59 9.18
CA MET A 484 33.16 -0.13 9.34
C MET A 484 34.37 0.80 9.52
N ARG A 485 34.16 2.12 9.48
CA ARG A 485 35.25 3.08 9.66
C ARG A 485 35.57 3.34 11.12
#